data_AF-A0A924WVX1-F1
#
_entry.id   AF-A0A924WVX1-F1
#
_cell.length_a   1.000
_cell.length_b   1.000
_cell.length_c   1.000
_cell.angle_alpha   90.00
_cell.angle_beta   90.00
_cell.angle_gamma   90.00
#
_symmetry.space_group_name_H-M   'P 1'
#
loop_
_entity.id
_entity.type
_entity.pdbx_description
1 polymer ?
#
loop_
_entity_poly.entity_id
_entity_poly.type
_entity_poly.pdbx_seq_one_letter_code
_entity_poly.pdbx_strand_id
1 'polypeptide(L)'
;MAIEQQQIAADIRELLVWTKAANFIAVRSLLREVLSDEKSKMIYQLSDGTRSVDEIRKACKASPNSVSELQQKCLLMGLMSTTESGKRVRLFDLSMFT
;
A
#
# COMPACT_ATOMS: atom_id res chain seq x y z
N MET A 1 34.41 -2.74 6.74
CA MET A 1 33.21 -3.52 6.31
C MET A 1 31.97 -3.25 7.16
N ALA A 2 31.92 -3.56 8.47
CA ALA A 2 30.69 -3.36 9.26
C ALA A 2 30.25 -1.88 9.41
N ILE A 3 31.20 -0.97 9.62
CA ILE A 3 30.94 0.49 9.76
C ILE A 3 30.41 1.07 8.43
N GLU A 4 30.99 0.62 7.31
CA GLU A 4 30.63 1.07 5.97
C GLU A 4 29.20 0.62 5.58
N GLN A 5 28.83 -0.63 5.93
CA GLN A 5 27.46 -1.12 5.75
C GLN A 5 26.45 -0.34 6.60
N GLN A 6 26.82 0.05 7.82
CA GLN A 6 25.97 0.88 8.67
C GLN A 6 25.76 2.28 8.10
N GLN A 7 26.81 2.89 7.55
CA GLN A 7 26.71 4.20 6.91
C GLN A 7 25.82 4.13 5.65
N ILE A 8 26.03 3.15 4.78
CA ILE A 8 25.17 2.93 3.60
C ILE A 8 23.71 2.76 4.01
N ALA A 9 23.43 1.98 5.06
CA ALA A 9 22.07 1.81 5.55
C ALA A 9 21.47 3.12 6.12
N ALA A 10 22.29 3.99 6.73
CA ALA A 10 21.85 5.29 7.19
C ALA A 10 21.50 6.21 6.01
N ASP A 11 22.38 6.30 5.01
CA ASP A 11 22.19 7.12 3.82
C ASP A 11 20.94 6.68 3.04
N ILE A 12 20.71 5.37 2.88
CA ILE A 12 19.50 4.83 2.24
C ILE A 12 18.24 5.20 3.02
N ARG A 13 18.26 5.16 4.35
CA ARG A 13 17.11 5.58 5.17
C ARG A 13 16.84 7.08 5.00
N GLU A 14 17.87 7.91 4.95
CA GLU A 14 17.71 9.34 4.71
C GLU A 14 17.12 9.61 3.32
N LEU A 15 17.65 8.98 2.27
CA LEU A 15 17.08 9.05 0.93
C LEU A 15 15.61 8.62 0.88
N LEU A 16 15.25 7.56 1.61
CA LEU A 16 13.87 7.10 1.72
C LEU A 16 12.97 8.15 2.38
N VAL A 17 13.44 8.84 3.43
CA VAL A 17 12.69 9.92 4.09
C VAL A 17 12.44 11.07 3.11
N TRP A 18 13.49 11.56 2.44
CA TRP A 18 13.35 12.64 1.48
C TRP A 18 12.46 12.26 0.28
N THR A 19 12.57 11.03 -0.20
CA THR A 19 11.71 10.52 -1.29
C THR A 19 10.24 10.46 -0.86
N LYS A 20 9.95 10.02 0.36
CA LYS A 20 8.57 10.01 0.90
C LYS A 20 8.02 11.42 1.03
N ALA A 21 8.81 12.35 1.56
CA ALA A 21 8.40 13.74 1.72
C ALA A 21 8.12 14.40 0.37
N ALA A 22 9.03 14.26 -0.60
CA ALA A 22 8.90 14.83 -1.93
C ALA A 22 7.67 14.30 -2.69
N ASN A 23 7.32 13.03 -2.49
CA ASN A 23 6.21 12.39 -3.20
C ASN A 23 4.89 12.38 -2.41
N PHE A 24 4.86 12.92 -1.18
CA PHE A 24 3.68 12.82 -0.30
C PHE A 24 2.41 13.33 -0.97
N ILE A 25 2.47 14.50 -1.62
CA ILE A 25 1.31 15.11 -2.30
C ILE A 25 0.85 14.24 -3.47
N ALA A 26 1.78 13.74 -4.28
CA ALA A 26 1.46 12.89 -5.43
C ALA A 26 0.81 11.57 -4.99
N VAL A 27 1.37 10.90 -3.99
CA VAL A 27 0.81 9.67 -3.41
C VAL A 27 -0.58 9.94 -2.82
N ARG A 28 -0.76 11.04 -2.08
CA ARG A 28 -2.06 11.43 -1.53
C ARG A 28 -3.11 11.62 -2.63
N SER A 29 -2.75 12.27 -3.73
CA SER A 29 -3.65 12.48 -4.87
C SER A 29 -4.04 11.15 -5.52
N LEU A 30 -3.07 10.25 -5.77
CA LEU A 30 -3.35 8.92 -6.31
C LEU A 30 -4.27 8.10 -5.39
N LEU A 31 -4.01 8.11 -4.08
CA LEU A 31 -4.86 7.43 -3.10
C LEU A 31 -6.30 7.96 -3.13
N ARG A 32 -6.49 9.28 -3.22
CA ARG A 32 -7.83 9.90 -3.30
C ARG A 32 -8.56 9.57 -4.60
N GLU A 33 -7.83 9.50 -5.71
CA GLU A 33 -8.39 9.14 -7.02
C GLU A 33 -8.82 7.67 -7.07
N VAL A 34 -7.99 6.77 -6.54
CA VAL A 34 -8.25 5.32 -6.58
C VAL A 34 -9.24 4.88 -5.52
N LEU A 35 -9.19 5.49 -4.33
CA LEU A 35 -9.99 5.13 -3.16
C LEU A 35 -11.04 6.21 -2.88
N SER A 36 -11.88 6.44 -3.87
CA SER A 36 -12.88 7.53 -3.86
C SER A 36 -14.02 7.31 -2.87
N ASP A 37 -14.27 6.06 -2.48
CA ASP A 37 -15.33 5.69 -1.53
C ASP A 37 -14.79 4.91 -0.32
N GLU A 38 -15.55 4.91 0.78
CA GLU A 38 -15.17 4.25 2.03
C GLU A 38 -14.97 2.73 1.90
N LYS A 39 -15.71 2.07 1.01
CA LYS A 39 -15.54 0.63 0.78
C LYS A 39 -14.19 0.35 0.14
N SER A 40 -13.80 1.14 -0.86
CA SER A 40 -12.49 1.05 -1.51
C SER A 40 -11.35 1.31 -0.51
N LYS A 41 -11.47 2.33 0.34
CA LYS A 41 -10.51 2.60 1.43
C LYS A 41 -10.38 1.42 2.39
N MET A 42 -11.50 0.83 2.80
CA MET A 42 -11.50 -0.32 3.72
C MET A 42 -10.88 -1.57 3.09
N ILE A 43 -11.17 -1.87 1.82
CA ILE A 43 -10.53 -2.97 1.08
C ILE A 43 -9.01 -2.78 1.04
N TYR A 44 -8.55 -1.56 0.72
CA TYR A 44 -7.13 -1.24 0.68
C TYR A 44 -6.47 -1.41 2.07
N GLN A 45 -7.07 -0.84 3.12
CA GLN A 45 -6.51 -0.89 4.48
C GLN A 45 -6.46 -2.34 5.03
N LEU A 46 -7.45 -3.19 4.70
CA LEU A 46 -7.48 -4.59 5.10
C LEU A 46 -6.55 -5.50 4.30
N SER A 47 -6.02 -5.02 3.17
CA SER A 47 -5.04 -5.74 2.35
C SER A 47 -3.64 -5.62 2.95
N ASP A 48 -3.41 -6.32 4.05
CA ASP A 48 -2.20 -6.26 4.88
C ASP A 48 -1.23 -7.43 4.66
N GLY A 49 -1.48 -8.27 3.65
CA GLY A 49 -0.70 -9.48 3.42
C GLY A 49 -1.02 -10.63 4.39
N THR A 50 -1.91 -10.45 5.36
CA THR A 50 -2.35 -11.52 6.27
C THR A 50 -3.69 -12.10 5.81
N ARG A 51 -4.64 -11.24 5.45
CA ARG A 51 -5.99 -11.63 5.00
C ARG A 51 -6.03 -12.06 3.54
N SER A 52 -6.84 -13.09 3.28
CA SER A 52 -7.23 -13.55 1.95
C SER A 52 -8.28 -12.63 1.32
N VAL A 53 -8.44 -12.70 0.00
CA VAL A 53 -9.51 -12.00 -0.73
C VAL A 53 -10.89 -12.39 -0.19
N ASP A 54 -11.07 -13.64 0.24
CA ASP A 54 -12.32 -14.14 0.82
C ASP A 54 -12.65 -13.51 2.18
N GLU A 55 -11.65 -13.28 3.02
CA GLU A 55 -11.84 -12.60 4.30
C GLU A 55 -12.15 -11.11 4.09
N ILE A 56 -11.42 -10.47 3.17
CA ILE A 56 -11.62 -9.05 2.84
C ILE A 56 -13.01 -8.81 2.25
N ARG A 57 -13.46 -9.64 1.29
CA ARG A 57 -14.79 -9.47 0.69
C ARG A 57 -15.91 -9.59 1.72
N LYS A 58 -15.77 -10.49 2.70
CA LYS A 58 -16.74 -10.71 3.78
C LYS A 58 -16.78 -9.51 4.70
N ALA A 59 -15.61 -9.01 5.12
CA ALA A 59 -15.51 -7.82 5.97
C ALA A 59 -16.10 -6.57 5.30
N CYS A 60 -15.81 -6.38 4.01
CA CYS A 60 -16.23 -5.19 3.27
C CYS A 60 -17.62 -5.28 2.62
N LYS A 61 -18.29 -6.44 2.72
CA LYS A 61 -19.53 -6.74 1.97
C LYS A 61 -19.37 -6.38 0.48
N ALA A 62 -18.28 -6.84 -0.11
CA ALA A 62 -17.88 -6.58 -1.49
C ALA A 62 -17.93 -7.87 -2.33
N SER A 63 -18.00 -7.75 -3.65
CA SER A 63 -17.86 -8.93 -4.52
C SER A 63 -16.38 -9.33 -4.60
N PRO A 64 -16.06 -10.64 -4.75
CA PRO A 64 -14.69 -11.08 -4.94
C PRO A 64 -13.98 -10.35 -6.09
N ASN A 65 -14.70 -10.11 -7.21
CA ASN A 65 -14.18 -9.41 -8.37
C ASN A 65 -13.82 -7.96 -8.03
N SER A 66 -14.70 -7.22 -7.34
CA SER A 66 -14.43 -5.83 -6.97
C SER A 66 -13.18 -5.68 -6.08
N VAL A 67 -12.96 -6.62 -5.16
CA VAL A 67 -11.74 -6.65 -4.33
C VAL A 67 -10.51 -6.91 -5.19
N SER A 68 -10.58 -7.92 -6.06
CA SER A 68 -9.45 -8.30 -6.92
C SER A 68 -9.08 -7.19 -7.93
N GLU A 69 -10.07 -6.56 -8.55
CA GLU A 69 -9.92 -5.45 -9.50
C GLU A 69 -9.30 -4.23 -8.83
N LEU A 70 -9.82 -3.83 -7.66
CA LEU A 70 -9.26 -2.70 -6.91
C LEU A 70 -7.81 -2.96 -6.50
N GLN A 71 -7.53 -4.14 -5.97
CA GLN A 71 -6.17 -4.52 -5.58
C GLN A 71 -5.22 -4.58 -6.79
N GLN A 72 -5.69 -5.07 -7.94
CA GLN A 72 -4.89 -5.06 -9.17
C GLN A 72 -4.61 -3.64 -9.66
N LYS A 73 -5.61 -2.75 -9.61
CA LYS A 73 -5.43 -1.32 -9.91
C LYS A 73 -4.39 -0.69 -8.98
N CYS A 74 -4.47 -0.97 -7.68
CA CYS A 74 -3.51 -0.46 -6.71
C CYS A 74 -2.09 -1.00 -6.92
N LEU A 75 -1.94 -2.27 -7.34
CA LEU A 75 -0.64 -2.83 -7.71
C LEU A 75 -0.03 -2.10 -8.91
N LEU A 76 -0.81 -1.89 -9.98
CA LEU A 76 -0.34 -1.19 -11.19
C LEU A 76 0.07 0.26 -10.91
N MET A 77 -0.57 0.91 -9.93
CA MET A 77 -0.27 2.29 -9.52
C MET A 77 0.82 2.39 -8.44
N GLY A 78 1.44 1.26 -8.05
CA GLY A 78 2.50 1.26 -7.03
C GLY A 78 2.02 1.58 -5.61
N LEU A 79 0.72 1.41 -5.33
CA LEU A 79 0.11 1.60 -4.01
C LEU A 79 0.09 0.30 -3.19
N MET A 80 0.32 -0.84 -3.84
CA MET A 80 0.44 -2.15 -3.23
C MET A 80 1.66 -2.88 -3.77
N SER A 81 2.08 -3.93 -3.07
CA SER A 81 3.05 -4.91 -3.53
C SER A 81 2.53 -6.34 -3.30
N THR A 82 3.27 -7.33 -3.77
CA THR A 82 2.99 -8.75 -3.55
C THR A 82 4.09 -9.31 -2.65
N THR A 83 3.70 -9.98 -1.59
CA THR A 83 4.61 -10.73 -0.70
C THR A 83 5.16 -11.96 -1.42
N GLU A 84 6.21 -12.57 -0.88
CA GLU A 84 6.78 -13.83 -1.40
C GLU A 84 5.73 -14.96 -1.48
N SER A 85 4.75 -14.95 -0.56
CA SER A 85 3.63 -15.89 -0.54
C SER A 85 2.54 -15.62 -1.59
N GLY A 86 2.72 -14.61 -2.46
CA GLY A 86 1.73 -14.21 -3.47
C GLY A 86 0.58 -13.36 -2.93
N LYS A 87 0.53 -13.06 -1.62
CA LYS A 87 -0.49 -12.18 -1.04
C LYS A 87 -0.19 -10.71 -1.33
N ARG A 88 -1.24 -9.94 -1.62
CA ARG A 88 -1.15 -8.50 -1.88
C ARG A 88 -1.14 -7.71 -0.57
N VAL A 89 -0.26 -6.70 -0.47
CA VAL A 89 -0.06 -5.86 0.72
C VAL A 89 -0.03 -4.38 0.35
N ARG A 90 -0.71 -3.54 1.12
CA ARG A 90 -0.67 -2.08 0.97
C ARG A 90 0.70 -1.52 1.35
N LEU A 91 1.14 -0.50 0.63
CA LEU A 91 2.40 0.20 0.89
C LEU A 91 2.24 1.46 1.73
N PHE A 92 1.02 1.98 1.81
CA PHE A 92 0.70 3.21 2.52
C PHE A 92 -0.39 2.97 3.56
N ASP A 93 -0.28 3.61 4.71
CA ASP A 93 -1.35 3.65 5.70
C ASP A 93 -2.20 4.89 5.47
N LEU A 94 -3.51 4.73 5.24
CA LEU A 94 -4.40 5.86 4.96
C LEU A 94 -4.45 6.87 6.11
N SER A 95 -4.20 6.45 7.35
CA SER A 95 -4.13 7.36 8.51
C SER A 95 -3.01 8.40 8.42
N MET A 96 -2.01 8.18 7.58
CA MET A 96 -0.95 9.16 7.31
C MET A 96 -1.38 10.28 6.35
N PHE A 97 -2.57 10.16 5.74
CA PHE A 97 -3.06 11.05 4.67
C PHE A 97 -4.42 11.70 4.96
N THR A 98 -5.01 11.38 6.13
CA THR A 98 -6.26 11.95 6.66
C THR A 98 -6.01 13.23 7.43
#